data_AF-J2M258-F1
#
_entry.id   AF-J2M258-F1
#
_cell.length_a   1.000
_cell.length_b   1.000
_cell.length_c   1.000
_cell.angle_alpha   90.00
_cell.angle_beta   90.00
_cell.angle_gamma   90.00
#
_symmetry.space_group_name_H-M   'P 1'
#
loop_
_entity.id
_entity.type
_entity.pdbx_description
1 polymer ?
#
loop_
_entity_poly.entity_id
_entity_poly.type
_entity_poly.pdbx_seq_one_letter_code
_entity_poly.pdbx_strand_id
1 'polypeptide(L)' 'MDSQSAALLRRLNPFCAQALEAAASLCQTRAHAEIQPEHWLLKLLEQGEGDITVIAR' A
#
# COMPACT_ATOMS: atom_id res chain seq x y z
N MET A 1 1.53 -2.95 -20.35
CA MET A 1 1.67 -3.29 -18.91
C MET A 1 1.14 -4.69 -18.74
N ASP A 2 2.03 -5.65 -18.53
CA ASP A 2 1.71 -7.08 -18.56
C ASP A 2 0.57 -7.45 -17.62
N SER A 3 -0.38 -8.24 -18.13
CA SER A 3 -1.60 -8.69 -17.44
C SER A 3 -1.34 -9.37 -16.09
N GLN A 4 -0.10 -9.83 -15.85
CA GLN A 4 0.35 -10.52 -14.64
C GLN A 4 0.43 -9.58 -13.42
N SER A 5 0.94 -8.35 -13.59
CA SER A 5 1.06 -7.40 -12.48
C SER A 5 -0.32 -6.97 -11.98
N ALA A 6 -1.24 -6.70 -12.90
CA ALA A 6 -2.63 -6.40 -12.59
C ALA A 6 -3.34 -7.58 -11.90
N ALA A 7 -2.96 -8.83 -12.22
CA ALA A 7 -3.49 -10.02 -11.55
C ALA A 7 -3.06 -10.11 -10.08
N LEU A 8 -1.83 -9.71 -9.74
CA LEU A 8 -1.38 -9.67 -8.36
C LEU A 8 -2.11 -8.59 -7.54
N LEU A 9 -2.30 -7.39 -8.11
CA LEU A 9 -3.03 -6.31 -7.43
C LEU A 9 -4.47 -6.72 -7.09
N ARG A 10 -5.14 -7.49 -7.96
CA ARG A 10 -6.50 -8.02 -7.70
C ARG A 10 -6.59 -9.05 -6.58
N ARG A 11 -5.46 -9.61 -6.12
CA ARG A 11 -5.41 -10.57 -5.00
C ARG A 11 -5.30 -9.89 -3.64
N LEU A 12 -5.04 -8.59 -3.60
CA LEU A 12 -5.02 -7.84 -2.35
C LEU A 12 -6.42 -7.85 -1.75
N ASN A 13 -6.48 -8.00 -0.43
CA ASN A 13 -7.72 -7.72 0.29
C ASN A 13 -8.03 -6.20 0.20
N PRO A 14 -9.29 -5.78 0.46
CA PRO A 14 -9.67 -4.36 0.34
C PRO A 14 -8.83 -3.41 1.21
N PHE A 15 -8.46 -3.84 2.42
CA PHE A 15 -7.66 -3.05 3.37
C PHE A 15 -6.28 -2.72 2.79
N CYS A 16 -5.55 -3.73 2.32
CA CYS A 16 -4.23 -3.59 1.72
C CYS A 16 -4.28 -2.82 0.40
N ALA A 17 -5.33 -3.02 -0.41
CA ALA A 17 -5.52 -2.29 -1.67
C ALA A 17 -5.72 -0.79 -1.42
N GLN A 18 -6.57 -0.41 -0.45
CA GLN A 18 -6.78 0.97 -0.06
C GLN A 18 -5.50 1.63 0.47
N ALA A 19 -4.72 0.90 1.28
CA ALA A 19 -3.42 1.38 1.76
C ALA A 19 -2.42 1.62 0.61
N LEU A 20 -2.43 0.76 -0.42
CA LEU A 20 -1.54 0.90 -1.57
C LEU A 20 -1.92 2.12 -2.44
N GLU A 21 -3.22 2.37 -2.63
CA GLU A 21 -3.72 3.56 -3.33
C GLU A 21 -3.36 4.86 -2.59
N ALA A 22 -3.47 4.86 -1.25
CA ALA A 22 -3.02 5.98 -0.43
C ALA A 22 -1.49 6.18 -0.51
N ALA A 23 -0.71 5.10 -0.60
CA ALA A 23 0.74 5.15 -0.76
C ALA A 23 1.13 5.73 -2.13
N ALA A 24 0.43 5.34 -3.19
CA ALA A 24 0.59 5.91 -4.52
C ALA A 24 0.32 7.42 -4.53
N SER A 25 -0.76 7.85 -3.86
CA SER A 25 -1.14 9.26 -3.73
C SER A 25 -0.08 10.07 -2.96
N LEU A 26 0.52 9.48 -1.93
CA LEU A 26 1.64 10.08 -1.20
C LEU A 26 2.88 10.24 -2.09
N CYS A 27 3.28 9.19 -2.80
CA CYS A 27 4.40 9.26 -3.74
C CYS A 27 4.20 10.35 -4.79
N GLN A 28 3.01 10.43 -5.37
CA GLN A 28 2.67 11.46 -6.36
C GLN A 28 2.77 12.86 -5.77
N THR A 29 2.22 13.09 -4.57
CA THR A 29 2.27 14.38 -3.88
C THR A 29 3.70 14.85 -3.61
N ARG A 30 4.62 13.91 -3.37
CA ARG A 30 6.05 14.19 -3.09
C ARG A 30 6.95 14.10 -4.31
N ALA A 31 6.40 13.88 -5.51
CA ALA A 31 7.14 13.65 -6.74
C ALA A 31 8.18 12.51 -6.64
N HIS A 32 7.89 11.47 -5.86
CA HIS A 32 8.70 10.26 -5.81
C HIS A 32 8.42 9.41 -7.06
N ALA A 33 9.47 8.93 -7.73
CA ALA A 33 9.34 8.19 -8.98
C ALA A 33 8.76 6.77 -8.80
N GLU A 34 8.93 6.18 -7.62
CA GLU A 34 8.54 4.80 -7.35
C GLU A 34 7.77 4.67 -6.04
N ILE A 35 6.79 3.76 -6.02
CA ILE A 35 6.10 3.33 -4.79
C ILE A 35 6.92 2.20 -4.19
N GLN A 36 7.66 2.52 -3.14
CA GLN A 36 8.46 1.54 -2.39
C GLN A 36 7.65 0.90 -1.24
N PRO A 37 8.02 -0.31 -0.75
CA PRO A 37 7.32 -0.98 0.36
C PRO A 37 7.13 -0.11 1.61
N GLU A 38 8.07 0.80 1.89
CA GLU A 38 8.04 1.72 3.01
C GLU A 38 6.84 2.68 2.95
N HIS A 39 6.49 3.15 1.75
CA HIS A 39 5.31 4.01 1.57
C HIS A 39 4.02 3.24 1.88
N TRP A 40 3.98 1.96 1.52
CA TRP A 40 2.81 1.11 1.77
C TRP A 40 2.70 0.72 3.24
N LEU A 41 3.81 0.33 3.88
CA LEU A 41 3.88 0.04 5.31
C LEU A 41 3.47 1.26 6.15
N LEU A 42 3.93 2.45 5.77
CA LEU A 42 3.51 3.70 6.40
C LEU A 42 1.97 3.85 6.35
N LYS A 43 1.35 3.62 5.20
CA LYS A 43 -0.11 3.72 5.06
C LYS A 43 -0.88 2.61 5.77
N LEU A 44 -0.33 1.41 5.89
CA LEU A 44 -0.93 0.35 6.70
C LEU A 44 -0.91 0.71 8.19
N LEU A 45 0.20 1.28 8.68
CA LEU A 45 0.32 1.72 10.08
C LEU A 45 -0.57 2.94 10.38
N GLU A 46 -0.67 3.90 9.46
CA GLU A 46 -1.53 5.09 9.62
C GLU A 46 -3.02 4.74 9.77
N GLN A 47 -3.49 3.63 9.18
CA GLN A 47 -4.88 3.18 9.34
C GLN A 47 -5.20 2.71 10.76
N GLY A 48 -4.20 2.38 11.58
CA GLY A 48 -4.37 2.06 13.00
C GLY A 48 -5.12 0.76 13.29
N GLU A 49 -5.36 -0.06 12.27
CA GLU A 49 -6.01 -1.37 12.35
C GLU A 49 -5.21 -2.42 11.56
N GLY A 50 -5.73 -3.65 11.46
CA GLY A 50 -5.12 -4.74 10.68
C GLY A 50 -3.94 -5.44 11.37
N ASP A 51 -3.40 -6.45 10.68
CA ASP A 51 -2.43 -7.40 11.25
C ASP A 51 -1.15 -6.71 11.74
N ILE A 52 -0.64 -5.72 10.99
CA ILE A 52 0.60 -5.03 11.35
C ILE A 52 0.46 -4.25 12.66
N THR A 53 -0.72 -3.67 12.93
CA THR A 53 -0.99 -2.96 14.18
C THR A 53 -1.07 -3.91 15.37
N VAL A 54 -1.52 -5.15 15.15
CA VAL A 54 -1.54 -6.19 16.19
C VAL A 54 -0.14 -6.70 16.48
N ILE A 55 0.68 -6.90 15.45
CA ILE A 55 2.04 -7.45 15.56
C ILE A 55 3.02 -6.43 16.14
N ALA A 56 2.86 -5.14 15.83
CA ALA A 56 3.78 -4.08 16.27
C ALA A 56 3.53 -3.58 17.71
N ARG A 57 2.60 -4.20 18.46
CA ARG A 57 2.35 -3.94 19.89
C ARG A 57 3.16 -4.89 20.76
#